data_AF-A0A0V0TFJ8-F1
#
_entry.id   AF-A0A0V0TFJ8-F1
#
_cell.length_a   1.000
_cell.length_b   1.000
_cell.length_c   1.000
_cell.angle_alpha   90.00
_cell.angle_beta   90.00
_cell.angle_gamma   90.00
#
_symmetry.space_group_name_H-M   'P 1'
#
loop_
_entity.id
_entity.type
_entity.pdbx_description
1 polymer ?
#
loop_
_entity_poly.entity_id
_entity_poly.type
_entity_poly.pdbx_seq_one_letter_code
_entity_poly.pdbx_strand_id
1 'polypeptide(L)'
;MEKKERRQITTSQKLQITQTVDENPNMKRIDIARMMNIPSSTLNTILAKRTTLESACNDGNSSTRKRIRSGNFAELEEVLLKWFKQV
;
A
#
# COMPACT_ATOMS: atom_id res chain seq x y z
N MET A 1 -13.15 -1.77 -27.37
CA MET A 1 -12.16 -1.38 -26.35
C MET A 1 -11.92 -2.58 -25.46
N GLU A 2 -10.70 -3.10 -25.41
CA GLU A 2 -10.35 -4.24 -24.57
C GLU A 2 -10.53 -3.86 -23.09
N LYS A 3 -11.27 -4.67 -22.32
CA LYS A 3 -11.45 -4.42 -20.88
C LYS A 3 -10.13 -4.71 -20.18
N LYS A 4 -9.40 -3.66 -19.77
CA LYS A 4 -8.25 -3.82 -18.88
C LYS A 4 -8.71 -4.41 -17.56
N GLU A 5 -8.25 -5.63 -17.25
CA GLU A 5 -8.46 -6.24 -15.96
C GLU A 5 -7.76 -5.45 -14.85
N ARG A 6 -8.40 -5.34 -13.69
CA ARG A 6 -7.85 -4.58 -12.55
C ARG A 6 -6.73 -5.39 -11.90
N ARG A 7 -5.48 -5.02 -12.17
CA ARG A 7 -4.30 -5.58 -11.49
C ARG A 7 -4.34 -5.25 -9.99
N GLN A 8 -4.21 -6.27 -9.15
CA GLN A 8 -4.03 -6.06 -7.72
C GLN A 8 -2.55 -5.79 -7.40
N ILE A 9 -2.30 -4.74 -6.62
CA ILE A 9 -0.96 -4.30 -6.19
C ILE A 9 -0.79 -4.62 -4.71
N THR A 10 0.33 -5.24 -4.35
CA THR A 10 0.68 -5.58 -2.96
C THR A 10 1.06 -4.34 -2.14
N THR A 11 1.03 -4.45 -0.81
CA THR A 11 1.44 -3.38 0.09
C THR A 11 2.90 -2.99 -0.14
N SER A 12 3.80 -3.97 -0.31
CA SER A 12 5.22 -3.69 -0.62
C SER A 12 5.39 -2.96 -1.95
N GLN A 13 4.68 -3.36 -3.00
CA GLN A 13 4.73 -2.64 -4.29
C GLN A 13 4.20 -1.21 -4.17
N LYS A 14 3.16 -0.96 -3.37
CA LYS A 14 2.66 0.40 -3.13
C LYS A 14 3.71 1.25 -2.40
N LEU A 15 4.44 0.67 -1.44
CA LEU A 15 5.52 1.35 -0.72
C LEU A 15 6.70 1.67 -1.63
N GLN A 16 7.07 0.73 -2.50
CA GLN A 16 8.08 0.96 -3.52
C GLN A 16 7.68 2.12 -4.46
N ILE A 17 6.41 2.15 -4.87
CA ILE A 17 5.88 3.26 -5.70
C ILE A 17 5.99 4.60 -4.96
N THR A 18 5.66 4.66 -3.67
CA THR A 18 5.79 5.90 -2.89
C THR A 18 7.25 6.32 -2.74
N GLN A 19 8.17 5.38 -2.49
CA GLN A 19 9.61 5.65 -2.37
C GLN A 19 10.19 6.18 -3.69
N THR A 20 9.87 5.55 -4.82
CA THR A 20 10.36 6.01 -6.12
C THR A 20 9.87 7.42 -6.48
N VAL A 21 8.68 7.81 -6.03
CA VAL A 21 8.20 9.19 -6.19
C VAL A 21 9.03 10.16 -5.36
N ASP A 22 9.40 9.78 -4.13
CA ASP A 22 10.20 10.62 -3.24
C ASP A 22 11.66 10.75 -3.72
N GLU A 23 12.23 9.67 -4.26
CA GLU A 23 13.58 9.64 -4.83
C GLU A 23 13.71 10.49 -6.11
N ASN A 24 12.59 10.75 -6.81
CA ASN A 24 12.57 11.46 -8.09
C ASN A 24 11.67 12.71 -8.04
N PRO A 25 12.03 13.73 -7.23
CA PRO A 25 11.17 14.90 -7.01
C PRO A 25 10.96 15.76 -8.26
N ASN A 26 11.90 15.71 -9.21
CA ASN A 26 11.88 16.49 -10.45
C ASN A 26 11.19 15.77 -11.62
N MET A 27 10.86 14.48 -11.49
CA MET A 27 10.17 13.73 -12.54
C MET A 27 8.66 13.96 -12.49
N LYS A 28 8.03 14.04 -13.66
CA LYS A 28 6.57 14.13 -13.73
C LYS A 28 5.97 12.79 -13.27
N ARG A 29 4.91 12.85 -12.47
CA ARG A 29 4.17 11.67 -12.00
C ARG A 29 3.72 10.75 -13.14
N ILE A 30 3.40 11.30 -14.31
CA ILE A 30 3.02 10.52 -15.50
C ILE A 30 4.18 9.65 -15.99
N ASP A 31 5.40 10.18 -15.96
CA ASP A 31 6.59 9.45 -16.40
C ASP A 31 6.96 8.36 -15.40
N ILE A 32 6.82 8.64 -14.09
CA ILE A 32 6.99 7.64 -13.03
C ILE A 32 5.94 6.52 -13.16
N ALA A 33 4.68 6.87 -13.42
CA ALA A 33 3.61 5.88 -13.64
C ALA A 33 3.91 4.98 -14.85
N ARG A 34 4.43 5.56 -15.95
CA ARG A 34 4.85 4.81 -17.13
C ARG A 34 6.03 3.89 -16.82
N MET A 35 7.05 4.39 -16.11
CA MET A 35 8.22 3.61 -15.68
C MET A 35 7.82 2.40 -14.83
N MET A 36 6.86 2.59 -13.92
CA MET A 36 6.34 1.53 -13.05
C MET A 36 5.25 0.66 -13.69
N ASN A 37 4.90 0.92 -14.96
CA ASN A 37 3.84 0.23 -15.70
C ASN A 37 2.50 0.20 -14.94
N ILE A 38 2.11 1.35 -14.37
CA ILE A 38 0.83 1.55 -13.70
C ILE A 38 0.05 2.72 -14.32
N PRO A 39 -1.29 2.70 -14.28
CA PRO A 39 -2.08 3.85 -14.66
C PRO A 39 -1.80 5.05 -13.74
N SER A 40 -1.78 6.27 -14.30
CA SER A 40 -1.60 7.51 -13.52
C SER A 40 -2.66 7.68 -12.43
N SER A 41 -3.90 7.21 -12.68
CA SER A 41 -4.98 7.19 -11.69
C SER A 41 -4.67 6.28 -10.50
N THR A 42 -4.00 5.15 -10.74
CA THR A 42 -3.54 4.23 -9.70
C THR A 42 -2.43 4.85 -8.87
N LEU A 43 -1.45 5.51 -9.50
CA LEU A 43 -0.39 6.23 -8.80
C LEU A 43 -0.97 7.29 -7.86
N ASN A 44 -1.87 8.14 -8.35
CA ASN A 44 -2.50 9.19 -7.54
C ASN A 44 -3.31 8.60 -6.38
N THR A 45 -4.01 7.48 -6.59
CA THR A 45 -4.76 6.79 -5.53
C THR A 45 -3.84 6.23 -4.44
N ILE A 46 -2.68 5.70 -4.82
CA ILE A 46 -1.68 5.19 -3.87
C ILE A 46 -1.11 6.36 -3.04
N LEU A 47 -0.73 7.45 -3.70
CA LEU A 47 -0.21 8.65 -3.02
C LEU A 47 -1.23 9.27 -2.06
N ALA A 48 -2.52 9.31 -2.44
CA ALA A 48 -3.57 9.83 -1.57
C ALA A 48 -3.78 8.99 -0.30
N LYS A 49 -3.45 7.69 -0.33
CA LYS A 49 -3.58 6.76 0.81
C LYS A 49 -2.24 6.47 1.49
N ARG A 50 -1.23 7.30 1.24
CA ARG A 50 0.14 7.07 1.72
C ARG A 50 0.23 6.94 3.24
N THR A 51 -0.39 7.85 3.98
CA THR A 51 -0.33 7.84 5.45
C THR A 51 -0.87 6.55 6.05
N THR A 52 -2.00 6.05 5.54
CA THR A 52 -2.59 4.76 5.94
C THR A 52 -1.74 3.56 5.53
N LEU A 53 -1.00 3.67 4.41
CA LEU A 53 -0.11 2.61 3.94
C LEU A 53 1.13 2.49 4.84
N GLU A 54 1.72 3.62 5.21
CA GLU A 54 2.90 3.71 6.07
C GLU A 54 2.58 3.22 7.50
N SER A 55 1.45 3.66 8.08
CA SER A 55 1.03 3.19 9.41
C SER A 55 0.82 1.67 9.41
N ALA A 56 0.10 1.15 8.43
CA ALA A 56 -0.14 -0.28 8.33
C ALA A 56 1.15 -1.09 8.12
N CYS A 57 2.18 -0.53 7.48
CA CYS A 57 3.47 -1.22 7.33
C CYS A 57 4.21 -1.35 8.68
N ASN A 58 4.15 -0.31 9.51
CA ASN A 58 4.78 -0.30 10.83
C ASN A 58 4.09 -1.27 11.82
N ASP A 59 2.79 -1.53 11.64
CA ASP A 59 2.02 -2.46 12.47
C ASP A 59 2.30 -3.96 12.17
N GLY A 60 3.36 -4.26 11.42
CA GLY A 60 3.77 -5.63 11.09
C GLY A 60 2.94 -6.29 9.98
N ASN A 61 2.25 -5.50 9.17
CA ASN A 61 1.42 -6.02 8.09
C ASN A 61 2.28 -6.64 6.98
N SER A 62 1.87 -7.82 6.51
CA SER A 62 2.65 -8.62 5.57
C SER A 62 2.86 -7.93 4.21
N SER A 63 4.09 -7.97 3.72
CA SER A 63 4.52 -7.48 2.39
C SER A 63 3.68 -8.03 1.23
N THR A 64 3.21 -9.29 1.34
CA THR A 64 2.44 -9.97 0.30
C THR A 64 0.97 -9.58 0.26
N ARG A 65 0.49 -8.87 1.30
CA ARG A 65 -0.92 -8.51 1.42
C ARG A 65 -1.31 -7.49 0.36
N LYS A 66 -2.50 -7.66 -0.26
CA LYS A 66 -3.00 -6.77 -1.31
C LYS A 66 -3.98 -5.71 -0.79
N ARG A 67 -4.60 -5.96 0.36
CA ARG A 67 -5.59 -5.10 1.02
C ARG A 67 -5.32 -4.99 2.51
N ILE A 68 -5.39 -3.78 3.03
CA ILE A 68 -5.41 -3.52 4.47
C ILE A 68 -6.88 -3.62 4.88
N ARG A 69 -7.25 -4.72 5.53
CA ARG A 69 -8.58 -4.92 6.11
C ARG A 69 -8.40 -5.42 7.54
N SER A 70 -9.16 -4.89 8.48
CA SER A 70 -9.33 -5.51 9.79
C SER A 70 -10.28 -6.71 9.69
N GLY A 71 -10.19 -7.64 10.64
CA GLY A 71 -11.23 -8.63 10.86
C GLY A 71 -12.48 -7.98 11.49
N ASN A 72 -13.49 -8.81 11.76
CA ASN A 72 -14.77 -8.34 12.30
C ASN A 72 -14.66 -7.77 13.71
N PHE A 73 -13.63 -8.20 14.47
CA PHE A 73 -13.43 -7.83 15.87
C PHE A 73 -12.03 -7.26 16.08
N ALA A 74 -11.75 -6.13 15.42
CA ALA A 74 -10.43 -5.49 15.43
C ALA A 74 -9.89 -5.24 16.85
N GLU A 75 -10.75 -4.78 17.77
CA GLU A 75 -10.38 -4.52 19.16
C GLU A 75 -10.01 -5.81 19.92
N LEU A 76 -10.77 -6.89 19.70
CA LEU A 76 -10.47 -8.19 20.31
C LEU A 76 -9.15 -8.76 19.78
N GLU A 77 -8.92 -8.66 18.47
CA GLU A 77 -7.65 -9.07 17.83
C GLU A 77 -6.45 -8.30 18.43
N GLU A 78 -6.61 -7.01 18.68
CA GLU A 78 -5.58 -6.18 19.32
C GLU A 78 -5.30 -6.63 20.77
N VAL A 79 -6.33 -6.82 21.58
CA VAL A 79 -6.20 -7.28 22.98
C VAL A 79 -5.56 -8.67 23.04
N LEU A 80 -5.97 -9.59 22.17
CA LEU A 80 -5.38 -10.93 22.08
C LEU A 80 -3.90 -10.88 21.68
N LEU A 81 -3.54 -10.03 20.72
CA LEU A 81 -2.15 -9.86 20.30
C LEU A 81 -1.29 -9.28 21.44
N LYS A 82 -1.84 -8.32 22.20
CA LYS A 82 -1.16 -7.74 23.36
C LYS A 82 -0.95 -8.79 24.46
N TRP A 83 -1.96 -9.59 24.77
CA TRP A 83 -1.86 -10.69 25.73
C TRP A 83 -0.82 -11.72 25.31
N PHE A 84 -0.80 -12.13 24.03
CA PHE A 84 0.18 -13.09 23.51
C PHE A 84 1.63 -12.60 23.62
N LYS A 85 1.89 -11.30 23.41
CA LYS A 85 3.23 -10.70 23.50
C LYS A 85 3.73 -10.46 24.93
N GLN A 86 2.87 -10.61 25.94
CA GLN A 86 3.23 -10.46 27.36
C GLN A 86 3.88 -11.72 27.95
N VAL A 87 4.08 -12.77 27.14
CA VAL A 87 4.83 -13.98 27.50
C VAL A 87 6.33 -13.74 27.40
#